data_AF-A0A5N7ZDE8-F1
#
_entry.id   AF-A0A5N7ZDE8-F1
#
_cell.length_a   1.000
_cell.length_b   1.000
_cell.length_c   1.000
_cell.angle_alpha   90.00
_cell.angle_beta   90.00
_cell.angle_gamma   90.00
#
_symmetry.space_group_name_H-M   'P 1'
#
loop_
_entity.id
_entity.type
_entity.pdbx_description
1 polymer ?
#
loop_
_entity_poly.entity_id
_entity_poly.type
_entity_poly.pdbx_seq_one_letter_code
_entity_poly.pdbx_strand_id
1 'polypeptide(L)' 'MEYRIEKDTMGEVKVPADKYWGAQTERSRNNFKIGPSGSMPKEIVEGFAYLKKAAAYANHDL' A
#
# COMPACT_ATOMS: atom_id res chain seq x y z
N MET A 1 18.05 9.22 6.28
CA MET A 1 16.71 8.62 6.16
C MET A 1 16.74 7.26 6.79
N GLU A 2 15.82 6.99 7.70
CA GLU A 2 15.66 5.68 8.34
C GLU A 2 14.75 4.80 7.46
N TYR A 3 15.09 3.52 7.35
CA TYR A 3 14.37 2.56 6.52
C TYR A 3 14.06 1.31 7.33
N ARG A 4 12.87 0.74 7.10
CA ARG A 4 12.55 -0.64 7.47
C ARG A 4 12.74 -1.57 6.28
N ILE A 5 13.13 -2.81 6.55
CA ILE A 5 13.21 -3.85 5.54
C ILE A 5 11.88 -4.60 5.52
N GLU A 6 11.22 -4.57 4.37
CA GLU A 6 10.01 -5.35 4.11
C GLU A 6 10.33 -6.48 3.14
N LYS A 7 9.55 -7.56 3.19
CA LYS A 7 9.73 -8.72 2.31
C LYS A 7 8.41 -9.11 1.65
N ASP A 8 8.47 -9.35 0.35
CA ASP A 8 7.41 -10.02 -0.40
C ASP A 8 7.99 -11.25 -1.13
N THR A 9 7.19 -11.89 -1.99
CA THR A 9 7.61 -13.08 -2.76
C THR A 9 8.75 -12.81 -3.74
N MET A 10 9.02 -11.53 -4.07
CA MET A 10 10.12 -11.11 -4.94
C MET A 10 11.40 -10.78 -4.16
N GLY A 11 11.38 -10.92 -2.83
CA GLY A 11 12.52 -10.67 -1.95
C GLY A 11 12.36 -9.43 -1.08
N GLU A 12 13.48 -8.92 -0.58
CA GLU A 12 13.52 -7.77 0.32
C GLU A 12 13.43 -6.43 -0.44
N VAL A 13 12.89 -5.40 0.23
CA VAL A 13 12.86 -4.02 -0.25
C VAL A 13 12.95 -3.04 0.92
N LYS A 14 13.70 -1.95 0.72
CA LYS A 14 13.84 -0.88 1.70
C LYS A 14 12.66 0.07 1.59
N VAL A 15 11.88 0.21 2.66
CA VAL A 15 10.75 1.13 2.74
C VAL A 15 11.07 2.23 3.75
N PRO A 16 10.83 3.53 3.46
CA PRO A 16 11.03 4.59 4.44
C PRO A 16 10.24 4.33 5.72
N ALA A 17 10.89 4.50 6.88
CA ALA A 17 10.30 4.13 8.17
C ALA A 17 9.09 5.01 8.55
N ASP A 18 8.98 6.21 7.99
CA ASP A 18 7.90 7.17 8.24
C ASP A 18 6.63 6.93 7.40
N LYS A 19 6.57 5.85 6.62
CA LYS A 19 5.47 5.56 5.70
C LYS A 19 4.69 4.32 6.10
N TYR A 20 3.38 4.33 5.84
CA TYR A 20 2.48 3.22 6.19
C TYR A 20 2.46 2.06 5.18
N TRP A 21 2.95 2.24 3.94
CA TRP A 21 2.80 1.23 2.88
C TRP A 21 3.86 0.12 2.90
N GLY A 22 3.58 -1.06 2.36
CA GLY A 22 4.50 -2.22 2.42
C GLY A 22 5.40 -2.40 1.19
N ALA A 23 6.01 -3.59 1.09
CA ALA A 23 6.91 -3.97 0.01
C ALA A 23 6.31 -3.79 -1.39
N GLN A 24 5.08 -4.28 -1.60
CA GLN A 24 4.43 -4.26 -2.91
C GLN A 24 4.20 -2.83 -3.41
N THR A 25 3.77 -1.93 -2.53
CA THR A 25 3.59 -0.51 -2.88
C THR A 25 4.93 0.14 -3.21
N GLU A 26 5.99 -0.17 -2.45
CA GLU A 26 7.32 0.35 -2.73
C GLU A 26 7.86 -0.14 -4.07
N ARG A 27 7.65 -1.42 -4.42
CA ARG A 27 7.98 -1.94 -5.76
C ARG A 27 7.19 -1.25 -6.85
N SER A 28 5.89 -1.04 -6.66
CA SER A 28 5.05 -0.33 -7.63
C SER A 28 5.57 1.08 -7.89
N ARG A 29 5.92 1.84 -6.83
CA ARG A 29 6.55 3.17 -6.94
C ARG A 29 7.86 3.15 -7.72
N ASN A 30 8.66 2.11 -7.57
CA ASN A 30 9.95 1.97 -8.25
C ASN A 30 9.80 1.55 -9.73
N ASN A 31 8.80 0.72 -10.04
CA ASN A 31 8.57 0.19 -11.38
C ASN A 31 7.77 1.16 -12.28
N PHE A 32 6.84 1.92 -11.72
CA PHE A 32 5.88 2.75 -12.46
C PHE A 32 6.07 4.24 -12.15
N LYS A 33 7.13 4.84 -12.68
CA LYS A 33 7.45 6.27 -12.51
C LYS A 33 6.82 7.12 -13.62
N ILE A 34 5.51 7.01 -13.78
CA ILE A 34 4.76 7.68 -14.85
C ILE A 34 3.71 8.61 -14.23
N GLY A 35 3.79 9.90 -14.54
CA GLY A 35 2.88 10.92 -14.02
C GLY A 35 3.15 11.34 -12.58
N PRO A 36 2.25 12.14 -11.97
CA PRO A 36 2.38 12.58 -10.59
C PRO A 36 2.31 11.41 -9.59
N SER A 37 3.09 11.50 -8.52
CA SER A 37 3.02 10.53 -7.42
C SER A 37 1.68 10.62 -6.68
N GLY A 38 1.12 9.48 -6.30
CA GLY A 38 -0.15 9.44 -5.55
C GLY A 38 -1.33 9.96 -6.37
N SER A 39 -1.33 9.73 -7.68
CA SER A 39 -2.35 10.21 -8.63
C SER A 39 -3.71 9.52 -8.53
N MET A 40 -3.87 8.53 -7.64
CA MET A 40 -5.15 7.87 -7.43
C MET A 40 -6.19 8.90 -6.94
N PRO A 41 -7.37 9.00 -7.56
CA PRO A 41 -8.42 9.88 -7.07
C PRO A 41 -8.79 9.56 -5.62
N LYS A 42 -9.06 10.58 -4.82
CA LYS A 42 -9.30 10.44 -3.39
C LYS A 42 -10.53 9.55 -3.12
N GLU A 43 -11.53 9.67 -3.97
CA GLU A 43 -12.78 8.90 -3.94
C GLU A 43 -12.51 7.40 -4.10
N ILE A 44 -11.51 7.01 -4.90
CA ILE A 44 -11.11 5.61 -5.06
C ILE A 44 -10.43 5.09 -3.78
N VAL A 45 -9.54 5.89 -3.19
CA VAL A 45 -8.87 5.53 -1.93
C VAL A 45 -9.89 5.35 -0.80
N GLU A 46 -10.84 6.28 -0.67
CA GLU A 46 -11.92 6.20 0.31
C GLU A 46 -12.85 5.02 0.04
N GLY A 47 -13.21 4.78 -1.22
CA GLY A 47 -14.00 3.61 -1.62
C GLY A 47 -13.34 2.29 -1.21
N PHE A 48 -12.02 2.15 -1.38
CA PHE A 48 -11.27 0.98 -0.92
C PHE A 48 -11.25 0.87 0.61
N ALA A 49 -11.16 1.98 1.33
CA ALA A 49 -11.21 1.97 2.80
C ALA A 49 -12.57 1.45 3.31
N TYR A 50 -13.69 1.93 2.74
CA TYR A 50 -15.02 1.41 3.05
C TYR A 50 -15.17 -0.07 2.69
N LEU A 51 -14.70 -0.47 1.52
CA LEU A 51 -14.72 -1.87 1.08
C LEU A 51 -14.00 -2.78 2.07
N LYS A 52 -12.80 -2.40 2.52
CA LYS A 52 -12.02 -3.20 3.47
C LYS A 52 -12.61 -3.19 4.88
N LYS A 53 -13.22 -2.07 5.31
CA LYS A 53 -13.97 -2.02 6.58
C LYS A 53 -15.17 -2.98 6.55
N ALA A 54 -15.98 -2.95 5.48
CA ALA A 54 -17.13 -3.83 5.34
C ALA A 54 -16.70 -5.31 5.26
N ALA A 55 -15.66 -5.62 4.50
CA ALA A 55 -15.12 -6.98 4.41
C ALA A 55 -14.58 -7.48 5.76
N ALA A 56 -13.96 -6.62 6.57
CA ALA A 56 -13.49 -6.99 7.90
C ALA A 56 -14.64 -7.36 8.84
N TYR A 57 -15.75 -6.60 8.82
CA TYR A 57 -16.95 -6.97 9.59
C TYR A 57 -17.57 -8.27 9.09
N ALA A 58 -17.74 -8.43 7.77
CA ALA A 58 -18.27 -9.65 7.21
C ALA A 58 -17.43 -10.89 7.56
N ASN A 59 -16.10 -10.78 7.56
CA ASN A 59 -15.22 -11.88 7.96
C ASN A 59 -15.25 -12.18 9.46
N HIS A 60 -15.59 -11.20 10.31
CA HIS A 60 -15.70 -11.40 11.75
C HIS A 60 -17.02 -12.12 12.11
N ASP A 61 -18.08 -11.88 11.35
CA ASP A 61 -19.42 -12.44 11.61
C ASP A 61 -19.58 -13.90 11.12
N LEU A 62 -18.59 -14.43 10.38
CA LEU A 62 -18.51 -15.81 9.89
C LEU A 62 -17.71 -16.72 10.82
#